data_AF-A0A6B2NS17-F1
#
_entry.id   AF-A0A6B2NS17-F1
#
_cell.length_a   1.000
_cell.length_b   1.000
_cell.length_c   1.000
_cell.angle_alpha   90.00
_cell.angle_beta   90.00
_cell.angle_gamma   90.00
#
_symmetry.space_group_name_H-M   'P 1'
#
loop_
_entity.id
_entity.type
_entity.pdbx_description
1 polymer ?
#
loop_
_entity_poly.entity_id
_entity_poly.type
_entity_poly.pdbx_seq_one_letter_code
_entity_poly.pdbx_strand_id
1 'polypeptide(L)'
;MIYIAIIFLFFAILAITPPLLVVLSDFEGGFFEKIEEFISVYDGTLIALGTLFLVSLLAILTTHLSNVAADRRERSNRRIQAELKLSDFRQLWINELRIDLAVYMAEVRFRKNREDLSRLEEVSTRIFLRLNQNEEDAFKLGGMIAKLVRVVRAENYDEEDEIVSEILRLSRVVLKKEWERLKSDLRTAQVDNSELT
;
A
#
# COMPACT_ATOMS: atom_id res chain seq x y z
N MET A 1 15.08 -8.24 -22.43
CA MET A 1 14.27 -9.25 -23.16
C MET A 1 14.05 -8.84 -24.62
N ILE A 2 13.50 -7.66 -24.92
CA ILE A 2 13.24 -7.21 -26.30
C ILE A 2 14.51 -7.20 -27.18
N TYR A 3 15.62 -6.64 -26.72
CA TYR A 3 16.88 -6.60 -27.49
C TYR A 3 17.43 -8.00 -27.82
N ILE A 4 17.31 -8.95 -26.90
CA ILE A 4 17.74 -10.33 -27.10
C ILE A 4 16.87 -10.98 -28.18
N ALA A 5 15.54 -10.77 -28.14
CA ALA A 5 14.63 -11.29 -29.16
C ALA A 5 14.93 -10.70 -30.56
N ILE A 6 15.26 -9.41 -30.65
CA ILE A 6 15.65 -8.77 -31.92
C ILE A 6 16.93 -9.38 -32.49
N ILE A 7 17.94 -9.65 -31.64
CA ILE A 7 19.18 -10.29 -32.05
C ILE A 7 18.92 -11.72 -32.57
N PHE A 8 18.11 -12.51 -31.86
CA PHE A 8 17.75 -13.85 -32.32
C PHE A 8 16.94 -13.84 -33.62
N LEU A 9 16.02 -12.88 -33.79
CA LEU A 9 15.29 -12.69 -35.04
C LEU A 9 16.25 -12.40 -36.19
N PHE A 10 17.24 -11.53 -35.98
CA PHE A 10 18.26 -11.22 -36.98
C PHE A 10 19.06 -12.46 -37.38
N PHE A 11 19.53 -13.26 -36.42
CA PHE A 11 20.23 -14.51 -36.71
C PHE A 11 19.34 -15.54 -37.42
N ALA A 12 18.04 -15.62 -37.07
CA ALA A 12 17.10 -16.50 -37.74
C ALA A 12 16.90 -16.10 -39.21
N ILE A 13 16.74 -14.80 -39.50
CA ILE A 13 16.66 -14.29 -40.88
C ILE A 13 17.96 -14.62 -41.63
N LEU A 14 19.12 -14.35 -41.03
CA LEU A 14 20.42 -14.62 -41.63
C LEU A 14 20.61 -16.11 -41.96
N ALA A 15 20.15 -17.02 -41.10
CA ALA A 15 20.25 -18.46 -41.30
C ALA A 15 19.29 -19.01 -42.38
N ILE A 16 18.10 -18.41 -42.50
CA ILE A 16 17.06 -18.85 -43.47
C ILE A 16 17.34 -18.30 -44.87
N THR A 17 18.02 -17.16 -44.99
CA THR A 17 18.23 -16.47 -46.27
C THR A 17 18.97 -17.34 -47.32
N PRO A 18 20.10 -18.01 -47.03
CA PRO A 18 20.83 -18.77 -48.05
C PRO A 18 20.04 -19.97 -48.63
N PRO A 19 19.43 -20.86 -47.81
CA PRO A 19 18.57 -21.93 -48.34
C PRO A 19 17.41 -21.39 -49.17
N LEU A 20 16.80 -20.28 -48.75
CA LEU A 20 15.70 -19.65 -49.49
C LEU A 20 16.14 -19.19 -50.88
N LEU A 21 17.33 -18.57 -50.98
CA LEU A 21 17.91 -18.16 -52.25
C LEU A 21 18.21 -19.34 -53.17
N VAL A 22 18.65 -20.47 -52.62
CA VAL A 22 18.88 -21.71 -53.39
C VAL A 22 17.56 -22.24 -53.94
N VAL A 23 16.51 -22.34 -53.12
CA VAL A 23 15.18 -22.81 -53.57
C VAL A 23 14.57 -21.86 -54.61
N LEU A 24 14.74 -20.55 -54.45
CA LEU A 24 14.29 -19.55 -55.44
C LEU A 24 15.04 -19.65 -56.78
N SER A 25 16.24 -20.24 -56.80
CA SER A 25 17.03 -20.35 -58.03
C SER A 25 16.45 -21.39 -59.01
N ASP A 26 15.68 -22.36 -58.52
CA ASP A 26 15.07 -23.44 -59.30
C ASP A 26 13.87 -22.98 -60.15
N PHE A 27 13.29 -21.82 -59.85
CA PHE A 27 12.20 -21.23 -60.62
C PHE A 27 12.74 -20.40 -61.80
N GLU A 28 12.07 -20.42 -62.94
CA GLU A 28 12.48 -19.62 -64.11
C GLU A 28 11.93 -18.18 -64.03
N GLY A 29 12.48 -17.27 -64.85
CA GLY A 29 11.97 -15.89 -64.95
C GLY A 29 12.65 -14.85 -64.07
N GLY A 30 12.05 -13.67 -64.02
CA GLY A 30 12.50 -12.54 -63.20
C GLY A 30 12.31 -12.80 -61.70
N PHE A 31 12.98 -12.02 -60.86
CA PHE A 31 12.91 -12.19 -59.39
C PHE A 31 11.47 -12.22 -58.83
N PHE A 32 10.58 -11.40 -59.38
CA PHE A 32 9.18 -11.36 -58.96
C PHE A 32 8.39 -12.60 -59.42
N GLU A 33 8.64 -13.11 -60.64
CA GLU A 33 8.01 -14.32 -61.17
C GLU A 33 8.41 -15.56 -60.35
N LYS A 34 9.72 -15.64 -60.00
CA LYS A 34 10.23 -16.69 -59.11
C LYS A 34 9.56 -16.69 -57.73
N ILE A 35 9.30 -15.50 -57.17
CA ILE A 35 8.60 -15.38 -55.88
C ILE A 35 7.14 -15.82 -56.02
N GLU A 36 6.46 -15.41 -57.08
CA GLU A 36 5.07 -15.78 -57.31
C GLU A 36 4.90 -17.28 -57.48
N GLU A 37 5.75 -17.92 -58.29
CA GLU A 37 5.73 -19.37 -58.51
C GLU A 37 6.09 -20.12 -57.22
N PHE A 38 7.08 -19.65 -56.45
CA PHE A 38 7.39 -20.19 -55.13
C PHE A 38 6.20 -20.12 -54.17
N ILE A 39 5.53 -18.98 -54.07
CA ILE A 39 4.34 -18.82 -53.21
C ILE A 39 3.23 -19.76 -53.67
N SER A 40 3.02 -19.90 -54.98
CA SER A 40 1.99 -20.79 -55.53
C SER A 40 2.30 -22.27 -55.26
N VAL A 41 3.57 -22.68 -55.27
CA VAL A 41 3.97 -24.07 -55.02
C VAL A 41 3.93 -24.43 -53.54
N TYR A 42 4.25 -23.49 -52.65
CA TYR A 42 4.36 -23.72 -51.21
C TYR A 42 3.28 -23.04 -50.36
N ASP A 43 2.14 -22.68 -50.96
CA ASP A 43 1.07 -21.92 -50.32
C ASP A 43 0.62 -22.54 -48.98
N GLY A 44 0.35 -23.85 -48.94
CA GLY A 44 -0.10 -24.56 -47.76
C GLY A 44 0.95 -24.60 -46.65
N THR A 45 2.24 -24.71 -47.02
CA THR A 45 3.34 -24.68 -46.05
C THR A 45 3.52 -23.28 -45.46
N LEU A 46 3.47 -22.24 -46.31
CA LEU A 46 3.55 -20.85 -45.89
C LEU A 46 2.40 -20.46 -44.95
N ILE A 47 1.18 -20.90 -45.26
CA ILE A 47 0.00 -20.69 -44.40
C ILE A 47 0.17 -21.37 -43.05
N ALA A 48 0.60 -22.64 -43.03
CA ALA A 48 0.81 -23.37 -41.77
C ALA A 48 1.89 -22.70 -40.90
N LEU A 49 3.01 -22.32 -41.51
CA LEU A 49 4.14 -21.69 -40.82
C LEU A 49 3.79 -20.29 -40.31
N GLY A 50 3.07 -19.51 -41.12
CA GLY A 50 2.54 -18.20 -40.75
C GLY A 50 1.54 -18.29 -39.58
N THR A 51 0.67 -19.30 -39.60
CA THR A 51 -0.30 -19.54 -38.50
C THR A 51 0.41 -19.90 -37.20
N LEU A 52 1.39 -20.81 -37.23
CA LEU A 52 2.17 -21.18 -36.05
C LEU A 52 2.93 -19.97 -35.47
N PHE A 53 3.53 -19.16 -36.33
CA PHE A 53 4.22 -17.94 -35.91
C PHE A 53 3.26 -16.93 -35.29
N LEU A 54 2.12 -16.68 -35.93
CA LEU A 54 1.11 -15.74 -35.45
C LEU A 54 0.57 -16.16 -34.08
N VAL A 55 0.20 -17.43 -33.91
CA VAL A 55 -0.30 -17.97 -32.63
C VAL A 55 0.76 -17.86 -31.54
N SER A 56 2.00 -18.21 -31.84
CA SER A 56 3.11 -18.14 -30.89
C SER A 56 3.40 -16.69 -30.46
N LEU A 57 3.43 -15.77 -31.43
CA LEU A 57 3.63 -14.35 -31.16
C LEU A 57 2.49 -13.77 -30.30
N LEU A 58 1.24 -14.12 -30.63
CA LEU A 58 0.07 -13.70 -29.87
C LEU A 58 0.14 -14.22 -28.42
N ALA A 59 0.56 -15.47 -28.22
CA ALA A 59 0.72 -16.05 -26.88
C ALA A 59 1.78 -15.32 -26.05
N ILE A 60 2.92 -14.98 -26.65
CA ILE A 60 4.00 -14.21 -25.98
C ILE A 60 3.50 -12.81 -25.61
N LEU A 61 2.86 -12.11 -26.54
CA LEU A 61 2.33 -10.77 -26.30
C LEU A 61 1.25 -10.79 -25.21
N THR A 62 0.33 -11.75 -25.27
CA THR A 62 -0.72 -11.92 -24.26
C THR A 62 -0.12 -12.19 -22.89
N THR A 63 0.89 -13.07 -22.80
CA THR A 63 1.59 -13.38 -21.54
C THR A 63 2.31 -12.15 -21.00
N HIS A 64 3.01 -11.41 -21.86
CA HIS A 64 3.72 -10.20 -21.44
C HIS A 64 2.76 -9.12 -20.93
N LEU A 65 1.66 -8.86 -21.66
CA LEU A 65 0.64 -7.89 -21.24
C LEU A 65 -0.03 -8.33 -19.94
N SER A 66 -0.31 -9.63 -19.78
CA SER A 66 -0.87 -10.20 -18.56
C SER A 66 0.06 -10.03 -17.37
N ASN A 67 1.37 -10.27 -17.54
CA ASN A 67 2.37 -10.09 -16.50
C ASN A 67 2.50 -8.62 -16.09
N VAL A 68 2.57 -7.70 -17.06
CA VAL A 68 2.63 -6.26 -16.76
C VAL A 68 1.37 -5.78 -16.03
N ALA A 69 0.20 -6.25 -16.43
CA ALA A 69 -1.06 -5.94 -15.75
C ALA A 69 -1.11 -6.53 -14.34
N ALA A 70 -0.65 -7.76 -14.16
CA ALA A 70 -0.55 -8.43 -12.86
C ALA A 70 0.40 -7.68 -11.92
N ASP A 71 1.58 -7.28 -12.39
CA ASP A 71 2.55 -6.51 -11.61
C ASP A 71 1.96 -5.18 -11.12
N ARG A 72 1.21 -4.48 -11.99
CA ARG A 72 0.54 -3.22 -11.62
C ARG A 72 -0.51 -3.45 -10.53
N ARG A 73 -1.35 -4.48 -10.68
CA ARG A 73 -2.35 -4.85 -9.67
C ARG A 73 -1.70 -5.26 -8.35
N GLU A 74 -0.61 -6.01 -8.40
CA GLU A 74 0.10 -6.45 -7.20
C GLU A 74 0.67 -5.25 -6.42
N ARG A 75 1.32 -4.30 -7.10
CA ARG A 75 1.83 -3.08 -6.46
C ARG A 75 0.73 -2.27 -5.81
N SER A 76 -0.41 -2.13 -6.50
CA SER A 76 -1.56 -1.42 -5.94
C SER A 76 -2.15 -2.13 -4.73
N ASN A 77 -2.31 -3.46 -4.82
CA ASN A 77 -2.78 -4.29 -3.71
C ASN A 77 -1.86 -4.21 -2.49
N ARG A 78 -0.53 -4.23 -2.68
CA ARG A 78 0.43 -4.07 -1.58
C ARG A 78 0.28 -2.71 -0.89
N ARG A 79 0.07 -1.64 -1.67
CA ARG A 79 -0.16 -0.30 -1.11
C ARG A 79 -1.45 -0.24 -0.30
N ILE A 80 -2.56 -0.73 -0.85
CA ILE A 80 -3.86 -0.78 -0.15
C ILE A 80 -3.74 -1.59 1.14
N GLN A 81 -3.08 -2.75 1.10
CA GLN A 81 -2.86 -3.58 2.29
C GLN A 81 -2.03 -2.85 3.36
N ALA A 82 -1.01 -2.10 2.95
CA ALA A 82 -0.21 -1.29 3.88
C ALA A 82 -1.07 -0.17 4.53
N GLU A 83 -1.90 0.52 3.75
CA GLU A 83 -2.79 1.59 4.24
C GLU A 83 -3.88 1.06 5.19
N LEU A 84 -4.48 -0.09 4.87
CA LEU A 84 -5.42 -0.79 5.76
C LEU A 84 -4.73 -1.21 7.06
N LYS A 85 -3.51 -1.75 6.98
CA LYS A 85 -2.76 -2.17 8.16
C LYS A 85 -2.39 -0.99 9.06
N LEU A 86 -2.02 0.15 8.49
CA LEU A 86 -1.79 1.38 9.23
C LEU A 86 -3.08 1.86 9.91
N SER A 87 -4.22 1.74 9.24
CA SER A 87 -5.53 2.08 9.81
C SER A 87 -5.87 1.19 11.01
N ASP A 88 -5.61 -0.12 10.93
CA ASP A 88 -5.77 -1.04 12.07
C ASP A 88 -4.90 -0.64 13.27
N PHE A 89 -3.63 -0.31 13.02
CA PHE A 89 -2.72 0.14 14.08
C PHE A 89 -3.19 1.44 14.73
N ARG A 90 -3.70 2.39 13.94
CA ARG A 90 -4.25 3.64 14.48
C ARG A 90 -5.53 3.40 15.29
N GLN A 91 -6.43 2.54 14.82
CA GLN A 91 -7.63 2.17 15.58
C GLN A 91 -7.27 1.52 16.92
N LEU A 92 -6.30 0.59 16.92
CA LEU A 92 -5.79 -0.01 18.15
C LEU A 92 -5.22 1.06 19.09
N TRP A 93 -4.37 1.94 18.58
CA TRP A 93 -3.79 3.03 19.35
C TRP A 93 -4.87 3.97 19.96
N ILE A 94 -5.91 4.35 19.20
CA ILE A 94 -7.04 5.15 19.71
C ILE A 94 -7.75 4.42 20.86
N ASN A 95 -7.99 3.11 20.70
CA ASN A 95 -8.68 2.31 21.71
C ASN A 95 -7.85 2.18 22.99
N GLU A 96 -6.55 1.89 22.86
CA GLU A 96 -5.64 1.82 24.01
C GLU A 96 -5.54 3.15 24.74
N LEU A 97 -5.42 4.27 24.01
CA LEU A 97 -5.39 5.60 24.61
C LEU A 97 -6.70 5.90 25.36
N ARG A 98 -7.85 5.52 24.81
CA ARG A 98 -9.15 5.67 25.50
C ARG A 98 -9.22 4.85 26.79
N ILE A 99 -8.72 3.61 26.77
CA ILE A 99 -8.66 2.75 27.95
C ILE A 99 -7.75 3.37 29.00
N ASP A 100 -6.54 3.79 28.63
CA ASP A 100 -5.60 4.42 29.55
C ASP A 100 -6.17 5.69 30.16
N LEU A 101 -6.83 6.55 29.38
CA LEU A 101 -7.49 7.76 29.89
C LEU A 101 -8.61 7.41 30.88
N ALA A 102 -9.42 6.37 30.60
CA ALA A 102 -10.48 5.95 31.50
C ALA A 102 -9.92 5.39 32.82
N VAL A 103 -8.87 4.56 32.74
CA VAL A 103 -8.16 4.06 33.92
C VAL A 103 -7.57 5.21 34.70
N TYR A 104 -6.87 6.14 34.04
CA TYR A 104 -6.27 7.31 34.67
C TYR A 104 -7.31 8.12 35.48
N MET A 105 -8.47 8.41 34.88
CA MET A 105 -9.55 9.12 35.58
C MET A 105 -10.12 8.34 36.78
N ALA A 106 -10.20 7.02 36.68
CA ALA A 106 -10.65 6.19 37.80
C ALA A 106 -9.63 6.20 38.95
N GLU A 107 -8.34 6.07 38.64
CA GLU A 107 -7.26 6.11 39.63
C GLU A 107 -7.18 7.46 40.34
N VAL A 108 -7.38 8.57 39.61
CA VAL A 108 -7.48 9.92 40.22
C VAL A 108 -8.59 9.96 41.26
N ARG A 109 -9.79 9.47 40.92
CA ARG A 109 -10.99 9.60 41.76
C ARG A 109 -11.01 8.66 42.97
N PHE A 110 -10.46 7.46 42.86
CA PHE A 110 -10.59 6.41 43.88
C PHE A 110 -9.32 6.14 44.69
N ARG A 111 -8.31 7.02 44.59
CA ARG A 111 -7.07 6.91 45.38
C ARG A 111 -7.34 6.91 46.89
N LYS A 112 -6.66 6.02 47.61
CA LYS A 112 -6.70 5.86 49.06
C LYS A 112 -5.31 5.86 49.69
N ASN A 113 -4.27 5.46 48.96
CA ASN A 113 -2.92 5.29 49.51
C ASN A 113 -1.81 5.72 48.53
N ARG A 114 -0.54 5.60 48.97
CA ARG A 114 0.63 5.93 48.14
C ARG A 114 0.87 4.96 46.98
N GLU A 115 0.41 3.72 47.10
CA GLU A 115 0.54 2.71 46.03
C GLU A 115 -0.29 3.11 44.81
N ASP A 116 -1.45 3.73 45.04
CA ASP A 116 -2.32 4.29 44.00
C ASP A 116 -1.60 5.40 43.20
N LEU A 117 -0.69 6.15 43.83
CA LEU A 117 0.11 7.19 43.13
C LEU A 117 1.10 6.57 42.14
N SER A 118 1.73 5.44 42.49
CA SER A 118 2.63 4.73 41.58
C SER A 118 1.89 4.25 40.33
N ARG A 119 0.67 3.74 40.51
CA ARG A 119 -0.18 3.29 39.41
C ARG A 119 -0.65 4.46 38.54
N LEU A 120 -1.03 5.57 39.16
CA LEU A 120 -1.38 6.80 38.46
C LEU A 120 -0.23 7.29 37.57
N GLU A 121 1.00 7.29 38.11
CA GLU A 121 2.21 7.68 37.38
C GLU A 121 2.52 6.74 36.21
N GLU A 122 2.38 5.43 36.41
CA GLU A 122 2.52 4.44 35.34
C GLU A 122 1.56 4.74 34.19
N VAL A 123 0.26 4.89 34.48
CA VAL A 123 -0.76 5.17 33.46
C VAL A 123 -0.51 6.52 32.78
N SER A 124 -0.10 7.55 33.53
CA SER A 124 0.25 8.85 32.97
C SER A 124 1.42 8.77 31.98
N THR A 125 2.43 7.95 32.29
CA THR A 125 3.60 7.72 31.44
C THR A 125 3.20 7.00 30.16
N ARG A 126 2.33 5.98 30.26
CA ARG A 126 1.78 5.28 29.10
C ARG A 126 1.02 6.22 28.16
N ILE A 127 0.19 7.10 28.72
CA ILE A 127 -0.53 8.13 27.94
C ILE A 127 0.49 9.05 27.24
N PHE A 128 1.50 9.53 27.97
CA PHE A 128 2.49 10.45 27.43
C PHE A 128 3.28 9.85 26.25
N LEU A 129 3.67 8.57 26.36
CA LEU A 129 4.36 7.83 25.29
C LEU A 129 3.49 7.60 24.06
N ARG A 130 2.16 7.54 24.22
CA ARG A 130 1.21 7.38 23.11
C ARG A 130 0.86 8.69 22.43
N LEU A 131 0.94 9.83 23.12
CA LEU A 131 0.57 11.13 22.56
C LEU A 131 1.63 11.66 21.58
N ASN A 132 1.16 12.19 20.44
CA ASN A 132 2.01 12.90 19.50
C ASN A 132 2.28 14.33 19.98
N GLN A 133 3.45 14.57 20.58
CA GLN A 133 3.82 15.85 21.19
C GLN A 133 3.99 17.01 20.17
N ASN A 134 4.03 16.71 18.87
CA ASN A 134 4.07 17.74 17.83
C ASN A 134 2.69 18.38 17.60
N GLU A 135 1.63 17.85 18.20
CA GLU A 135 0.28 18.40 18.08
C GLU A 135 -0.09 19.23 19.30
N GLU A 136 -0.54 20.45 19.05
CA GLU A 136 -0.84 21.43 20.10
C GLU A 136 -1.82 20.89 21.16
N ASP A 137 -2.93 20.26 20.75
CA ASP A 137 -3.92 19.71 21.68
C ASP A 137 -3.36 18.53 22.51
N ALA A 138 -2.53 17.69 21.89
CA ALA A 138 -1.90 16.55 22.56
C ALA A 138 -0.82 17.00 23.55
N PHE A 139 -0.04 18.02 23.18
CA PHE A 139 0.93 18.66 24.06
C PHE A 139 0.24 19.29 25.28
N LYS A 140 -0.86 20.03 25.07
CA LYS A 140 -1.68 20.60 26.15
C LYS A 140 -2.25 19.50 27.05
N LEU A 141 -2.77 18.42 26.48
CA LEU A 141 -3.29 17.27 27.24
C LEU A 141 -2.20 16.65 28.12
N GLY A 142 -1.01 16.42 27.57
CA GLY A 142 0.14 15.91 28.33
C GLY A 142 0.55 16.85 29.47
N GLY A 143 0.55 18.16 29.23
CA GLY A 143 0.80 19.17 30.25
C GLY A 143 -0.22 19.16 31.39
N MET A 144 -1.52 19.01 31.08
CA MET A 144 -2.58 18.92 32.08
C MET A 144 -2.52 17.63 32.90
N ILE A 145 -2.21 16.49 32.26
CA ILE A 145 -1.98 15.22 32.96
C ILE A 145 -0.81 15.36 33.95
N ALA A 146 0.32 15.93 33.52
CA ALA A 146 1.47 16.17 34.40
C ALA A 146 1.15 17.18 35.52
N LYS A 147 0.32 18.19 35.26
CA LYS A 147 -0.18 19.12 36.28
C LYS A 147 -1.03 18.40 37.32
N LEU A 148 -1.94 17.53 36.88
CA LEU A 148 -2.83 16.79 37.78
C LEU A 148 -2.04 15.91 38.76
N VAL A 149 -1.01 15.20 38.30
CA VAL A 149 -0.16 14.39 39.20
C VAL A 149 0.45 15.24 40.32
N ARG A 150 0.86 16.48 40.03
CA ARG A 150 1.40 17.40 41.05
C ARG A 150 0.33 17.89 42.03
N VAL A 151 -0.85 18.23 41.53
CA VAL A 151 -2.00 18.68 42.35
C VAL A 151 -2.49 17.56 43.26
N VAL A 152 -2.59 16.34 42.73
CA VAL A 152 -2.93 15.14 43.49
C VAL A 152 -1.93 14.87 44.60
N ARG A 153 -0.61 14.99 44.33
CA ARG A 153 0.44 14.86 45.35
C ARG A 153 0.40 15.96 46.41
N ALA A 154 -0.12 17.14 46.08
CA ALA A 154 -0.27 18.27 46.99
C ALA A 154 -1.60 18.25 47.76
N GLU A 155 -2.48 17.29 47.49
CA GLU A 155 -3.81 17.15 48.12
C GLU A 155 -4.72 18.39 47.95
N ASN A 156 -4.59 19.10 46.83
CA ASN A 156 -5.41 20.27 46.51
C ASN A 156 -6.65 19.89 45.68
N TYR A 157 -7.73 19.50 46.37
CA TYR A 157 -8.94 18.97 45.74
C TYR A 157 -9.71 19.99 44.87
N ASP A 158 -9.70 21.27 45.23
CA ASP A 158 -10.45 22.29 44.47
C ASP A 158 -9.87 22.48 43.05
N GLU A 159 -8.54 22.47 42.93
CA GLU A 159 -7.85 22.58 41.64
C GLU A 159 -7.92 21.26 40.83
N GLU A 160 -8.10 20.13 41.51
CA GLU A 160 -8.18 18.81 40.89
C GLU A 160 -9.36 18.70 39.93
N ASP A 161 -10.55 19.12 40.36
CA ASP A 161 -11.78 19.02 39.58
C ASP A 161 -11.71 19.85 38.28
N GLU A 162 -11.14 21.06 38.35
CA GLU A 162 -10.94 21.92 37.19
C GLU A 162 -9.99 21.27 36.17
N ILE A 163 -8.88 20.71 36.65
CA ILE A 163 -7.89 20.05 35.79
C ILE A 163 -8.48 18.78 35.16
N VAL A 164 -9.23 17.97 35.93
CA VAL A 164 -9.90 16.76 35.42
C VAL A 164 -10.88 17.11 34.32
N SER A 165 -11.69 18.15 34.50
CA SER A 165 -12.63 18.65 33.49
C SER A 165 -11.90 19.03 32.19
N GLU A 166 -10.77 19.74 32.31
CA GLU A 166 -9.98 20.15 31.16
C GLU A 166 -9.29 18.97 30.44
N ILE A 167 -8.79 17.98 31.18
CA ILE A 167 -8.26 16.74 30.58
C ILE A 167 -9.36 15.99 29.82
N LEU A 168 -10.58 15.89 30.37
CA LEU A 168 -11.72 15.30 29.66
C LEU A 168 -12.05 16.06 28.38
N ARG A 169 -12.00 17.40 28.41
CA ARG A 169 -12.22 18.24 27.23
C ARG A 169 -11.16 17.99 26.16
N LEU A 170 -9.87 18.08 26.51
CA LEU A 170 -8.75 17.92 25.58
C LEU A 170 -8.66 16.50 25.03
N SER A 171 -8.87 15.47 25.86
CA SER A 171 -8.90 14.07 25.40
C SER A 171 -9.97 13.82 24.34
N ARG A 172 -11.17 14.39 24.49
CA ARG A 172 -12.23 14.32 23.46
C ARG A 172 -11.79 14.98 22.16
N VAL A 173 -11.12 16.13 22.23
CA VAL A 173 -10.61 16.83 21.04
C VAL A 173 -9.57 15.98 20.31
N VAL A 174 -8.56 15.48 21.02
CA VAL A 174 -7.49 14.63 20.46
C VAL A 174 -8.09 13.36 19.84
N LEU A 175 -8.91 12.62 20.59
CA LEU A 175 -9.53 11.38 20.11
C LEU A 175 -10.44 11.63 18.91
N LYS A 176 -11.20 12.73 18.88
CA LYS A 176 -12.05 13.08 17.75
C LYS A 176 -11.22 13.40 16.51
N LYS A 177 -10.15 14.19 16.65
CA LYS A 177 -9.26 14.56 15.54
C LYS A 177 -8.62 13.32 14.91
N GLU A 178 -8.15 12.39 15.73
CA GLU A 178 -7.57 11.12 15.28
C GLU A 178 -8.59 10.19 14.63
N TRP A 179 -9.82 10.18 15.15
CA TRP A 179 -10.93 9.47 14.52
C TRP A 179 -11.29 10.04 13.14
N GLU A 180 -11.32 11.36 12.98
CA GLU A 180 -11.55 11.99 11.67
C GLU A 180 -10.41 11.68 10.68
N ARG A 181 -9.16 11.68 11.14
CA ARG A 181 -8.01 11.25 10.31
C ARG A 181 -8.14 9.79 9.87
N LEU A 182 -8.44 8.88 10.79
CA LEU A 182 -8.67 7.47 10.46
C LEU A 182 -9.77 7.30 9.41
N LYS A 183 -10.90 8.01 9.55
CA LYS A 183 -11.98 7.99 8.55
C LYS A 183 -11.54 8.53 7.19
N SER A 184 -10.72 9.59 7.18
CA SER A 184 -10.18 10.14 5.94
C SER A 184 -9.29 9.12 5.23
N ASP A 185 -8.36 8.50 5.96
CA ASP A 185 -7.42 7.51 5.42
C ASP A 185 -8.16 6.30 4.84
N LEU A 186 -9.19 5.79 5.54
CA LEU A 186 -10.03 4.69 5.07
C LEU A 186 -10.82 5.05 3.81
N ARG A 187 -11.32 6.29 3.69
CA ARG A 187 -12.01 6.75 2.48
C ARG A 187 -11.06 6.84 1.29
N THR A 188 -9.86 7.36 1.49
CA THR A 188 -8.83 7.42 0.45
C THR A 188 -8.47 6.01 -0.04
N ALA A 189 -8.23 5.07 0.88
CA ALA A 189 -7.93 3.68 0.53
C ALA A 189 -9.08 2.98 -0.22
N GLN A 190 -10.34 3.32 0.09
CA GLN A 190 -11.52 2.79 -0.62
C GLN A 190 -11.65 3.34 -2.04
N VAL A 191 -11.39 4.64 -2.24
CA VAL A 191 -11.41 5.26 -3.57
C VAL A 191 -10.31 4.66 -4.45
N ASP A 192 -9.09 4.57 -3.93
CA ASP A 192 -7.95 3.96 -4.63
C ASP A 192 -8.24 2.51 -5.04
N ASN A 193 -9.00 1.75 -4.23
CA ASN A 193 -9.41 0.40 -4.57
C ASN A 193 -10.49 0.37 -5.68
N SER A 194 -11.43 1.32 -5.68
CA SER A 194 -12.49 1.40 -6.69
C SER A 194 -12.00 1.83 -8.08
N GLU A 195 -10.89 2.57 -8.16
CA GLU A 195 -10.28 2.95 -9.44
C GLU A 195 -9.53 1.78 -10.12
N LEU A 196 -9.30 0.68 -9.41
CA LEU A 196 -8.57 -0.49 -9.91
C LEU A 196 -9.47 -1.59 -10.48
N THR A 197 -10.77 -1.55 -10.17
CA THR A 197 -11.78 -2.53 -10.59
C THR A 197 -12.47 -2.11 -11.88
#